data_AF-A0A5N3PA52-F1
#
_entry.id   AF-A0A5N3PA52-F1
#
_cell.length_a   1.000
_cell.length_b   1.000
_cell.length_c   1.000
_cell.angle_alpha   90.00
_cell.angle_beta   90.00
_cell.angle_gamma   90.00
#
_symmetry.space_group_name_H-M   'P 1'
#
loop_
_entity.id
_entity.type
_entity.pdbx_description
1 polymer ?
#
loop_
_entity_poly.entity_id
_entity_poly.type
_entity_poly.pdbx_seq_one_letter_code
_entity_poly.pdbx_strand_id
1 'polypeptide(L)'
;MVLTESDYQDFAYKKKYVSAKLLTYFAEHPVFIFGYGFNDPNVRSIIEDVGELIADADGFIDNIFYVKWGDSVDTKSSFQDEHVIFSTGSQFRVRAIVTNDFDWLFSELGASQELKSINTKLVRSLAARTYKLIRSDIPRGSIEVNYDALERVVDNEDELPRLLGIVQANNTNLTHPLTLTQVGQRLGGKGWHVAGKLLDRIKSEKGIDIRRSDNRYHCKIKIGRSAETRKWSSSTIDLLRKVDSGEEYTIQL
;
A
#
# COMPACT_ATOMS: atom_id res chain seq x y z
N MET A 1 -29.76 23.51 -10.62
CA MET A 1 -30.37 22.40 -11.38
C MET A 1 -30.44 22.87 -12.82
N VAL A 2 -29.88 22.12 -13.78
CA VAL A 2 -29.84 22.50 -15.20
C VAL A 2 -30.85 21.59 -15.90
N LEU A 3 -31.91 22.16 -16.46
CA LEU A 3 -32.99 21.37 -17.09
C LEU A 3 -33.45 21.93 -18.43
N THR A 4 -33.42 23.25 -18.59
CA THR A 4 -33.91 23.94 -19.79
C THR A 4 -32.77 24.24 -20.76
N GLU A 5 -33.08 24.43 -22.04
CA GLU A 5 -32.07 24.76 -23.05
C GLU A 5 -31.33 26.08 -22.75
N SER A 6 -32.02 27.07 -22.18
CA SER A 6 -31.39 28.29 -21.67
C SER A 6 -30.41 28.00 -20.52
N ASP A 7 -30.73 27.06 -19.63
CA ASP A 7 -29.80 26.66 -18.57
C ASP A 7 -28.55 25.99 -19.15
N TYR A 8 -28.67 25.22 -20.24
CA TYR A 8 -27.54 24.60 -20.92
C TYR A 8 -26.63 25.65 -21.59
N GLN A 9 -27.19 26.73 -22.14
CA GLN A 9 -26.41 27.84 -22.70
C GLN A 9 -25.64 28.59 -21.60
N ASP A 10 -26.30 28.90 -20.48
CA ASP A 10 -25.66 29.51 -19.31
C ASP A 10 -24.63 28.59 -18.65
N PHE A 11 -24.92 27.28 -18.63
CA PHE A 11 -23.99 26.27 -18.17
C PHE A 11 -22.76 26.20 -19.06
N ALA A 12 -22.89 26.23 -20.38
CA ALA A 12 -21.75 26.21 -21.31
C ALA A 12 -20.77 27.37 -21.04
N TYR A 13 -21.28 28.54 -20.65
CA TYR A 13 -20.44 29.68 -20.25
C TYR A 13 -19.72 29.44 -18.91
N LYS A 14 -20.44 28.92 -17.90
CA LYS A 14 -19.87 28.61 -16.57
C LYS A 14 -19.04 27.32 -16.54
N LYS A 15 -19.19 26.45 -17.55
CA LYS A 15 -18.58 25.13 -17.68
C LYS A 15 -17.07 25.20 -17.56
N LYS A 16 -16.43 26.21 -18.16
CA LYS A 16 -14.97 26.39 -18.10
C LYS A 16 -14.41 26.39 -16.67
N TYR A 17 -15.13 27.01 -15.74
CA TYR A 17 -14.72 27.03 -14.33
C TYR A 17 -14.88 25.66 -13.65
N VAL A 18 -15.93 24.91 -14.01
CA VAL A 18 -16.18 23.56 -13.50
C VAL A 18 -15.17 22.57 -14.10
N SER A 19 -14.95 22.61 -15.41
CA SER A 19 -13.91 21.83 -16.11
C SER A 19 -12.54 22.09 -15.48
N ALA A 20 -12.17 23.36 -15.21
CA ALA A 20 -10.89 23.70 -14.55
C ALA A 20 -10.72 23.05 -13.17
N LYS A 21 -11.78 22.98 -12.36
CA LYS A 21 -11.74 22.29 -11.06
C LYS A 21 -11.69 20.77 -11.18
N LEU A 22 -12.38 20.22 -12.18
CA LEU A 22 -12.39 18.79 -12.42
C LEU A 22 -11.09 18.32 -13.07
N LEU A 23 -10.42 19.16 -13.86
CA LEU A 23 -9.16 18.85 -14.55
C LEU A 23 -8.08 18.35 -13.58
N THR A 24 -7.86 19.06 -12.47
CA THR A 24 -6.92 18.61 -11.43
C THR A 24 -7.32 17.25 -10.86
N TYR A 25 -8.62 17.02 -10.68
CA TYR A 25 -9.13 15.75 -10.17
C TYR A 25 -8.91 14.59 -11.17
N PHE A 26 -9.15 14.82 -12.46
CA PHE A 26 -8.90 13.83 -13.53
C PHE A 26 -7.40 13.51 -13.69
N ALA A 27 -6.53 14.48 -13.44
CA ALA A 27 -5.08 14.28 -13.47
C ALA A 27 -4.56 13.48 -12.26
N GLU A 28 -5.18 13.64 -11.09
CA GLU A 28 -4.68 13.07 -9.83
C GLU A 28 -5.36 11.75 -9.42
N HIS A 29 -6.58 11.49 -9.88
CA HIS A 29 -7.39 10.36 -9.44
C HIS A 29 -8.00 9.58 -10.61
N PRO A 30 -8.13 8.25 -10.50
CA PRO A 30 -8.84 7.45 -11.49
C PRO A 30 -10.33 7.82 -11.47
N VAL A 31 -10.87 8.19 -12.63
CA VAL A 31 -12.28 8.57 -12.79
C VAL A 31 -13.03 7.55 -13.62
N PHE A 32 -14.16 7.08 -13.07
CA PHE A 32 -15.05 6.13 -13.73
C PHE A 32 -16.31 6.86 -14.23
N ILE A 33 -16.59 6.74 -15.53
CA ILE A 33 -17.77 7.33 -16.16
C ILE A 33 -18.85 6.24 -16.32
N PHE A 34 -19.97 6.42 -15.63
CA PHE A 34 -21.11 5.50 -15.63
C PHE A 34 -22.35 6.15 -16.25
N GLY A 35 -23.18 5.35 -16.93
CA GLY A 35 -24.55 5.73 -17.28
C GLY A 35 -24.70 6.73 -18.44
N TYR A 36 -23.60 7.13 -19.09
CA TYR A 36 -23.63 8.00 -20.26
C TYR A 36 -23.22 7.23 -21.51
N GLY A 37 -23.87 7.53 -22.64
CA GLY A 37 -23.44 7.04 -23.94
C GLY A 37 -22.14 7.71 -24.39
N PHE A 38 -21.32 6.99 -25.16
CA PHE A 38 -20.04 7.48 -25.67
C PHE A 38 -20.15 8.73 -26.56
N ASN A 39 -21.29 8.90 -27.22
CA ASN A 39 -21.57 10.05 -28.07
C ASN A 39 -22.22 11.23 -27.32
N ASP A 40 -22.30 11.19 -25.98
CA ASP A 40 -22.80 12.31 -25.21
C ASP A 40 -21.87 13.54 -25.40
N PRO A 41 -22.40 14.68 -25.88
CA PRO A 41 -21.59 15.87 -26.14
C PRO A 41 -20.89 16.43 -24.90
N ASN A 42 -21.46 16.25 -23.71
CA ASN A 42 -20.88 16.73 -22.46
C ASN A 42 -19.69 15.85 -22.06
N VAL A 43 -19.85 14.53 -22.11
CA VAL A 43 -18.77 13.58 -21.81
C VAL A 43 -17.62 13.74 -22.79
N ARG A 44 -17.91 13.83 -24.09
CA ARG A 44 -16.88 14.06 -25.11
C ARG A 44 -16.08 15.32 -24.81
N SER A 45 -16.77 16.44 -24.60
CA SER A 45 -16.09 17.71 -24.34
C SER A 45 -15.29 17.72 -23.03
N ILE A 46 -15.69 16.97 -22.00
CA ILE A 46 -14.87 16.84 -20.78
C ILE A 46 -13.59 16.04 -21.07
N ILE A 47 -13.69 14.95 -21.83
CA ILE A 47 -12.52 14.12 -22.15
C ILE A 47 -11.57 14.85 -23.11
N GLU A 48 -12.10 15.69 -24.00
CA GLU A 48 -11.31 16.60 -24.84
C GLU A 48 -10.51 17.60 -24.00
N ASP A 49 -11.19 18.34 -23.11
CA ASP A 49 -10.56 19.32 -22.21
C ASP A 49 -9.43 18.67 -21.38
N VAL A 50 -9.63 17.43 -20.93
CA VAL A 50 -8.67 16.66 -20.13
C VAL A 50 -7.54 16.09 -21.00
N GLY A 51 -7.88 15.51 -22.15
CA GLY A 51 -6.94 14.88 -23.05
C GLY A 51 -5.88 15.85 -23.57
N GLU A 52 -6.24 17.10 -23.83
CA GLU A 52 -5.26 18.13 -24.21
C GLU A 52 -4.17 18.37 -23.14
N LEU A 53 -4.47 18.08 -21.88
CA LEU A 53 -3.58 18.35 -20.75
C LEU A 53 -2.77 17.12 -20.32
N ILE A 54 -3.40 15.94 -20.29
CA ILE A 54 -2.83 14.74 -19.65
C ILE A 54 -2.69 13.53 -20.57
N ALA A 55 -3.08 13.62 -21.85
CA ALA A 55 -2.89 12.50 -22.75
C ALA A 55 -1.40 12.27 -23.06
N ASP A 56 -1.03 11.00 -23.18
CA ASP A 56 0.30 10.60 -23.65
C ASP A 56 0.53 11.02 -25.11
N ALA A 57 1.77 10.85 -25.59
CA ALA A 57 2.15 11.15 -26.97
C ALA A 57 1.24 10.46 -28.03
N ASP A 58 0.67 9.32 -27.67
CA ASP A 58 -0.25 8.54 -28.53
C ASP A 58 -1.75 8.83 -28.26
N GLY A 59 -2.06 9.90 -27.54
CA GLY A 59 -3.42 10.35 -27.22
C GLY A 59 -4.14 9.52 -26.16
N PHE A 60 -3.43 8.64 -25.44
CA PHE A 60 -4.02 7.78 -24.43
C PHE A 60 -4.14 8.50 -23.08
N ILE A 61 -5.30 8.35 -22.42
CA ILE A 61 -5.59 8.94 -21.11
C ILE A 61 -5.79 7.81 -20.11
N ASP A 62 -4.76 7.57 -19.29
CA ASP A 62 -4.72 6.39 -18.41
C ASP A 62 -5.71 6.48 -17.23
N ASN A 63 -5.97 7.69 -16.74
CA ASN A 63 -6.76 7.93 -15.53
C ASN A 63 -8.29 7.92 -15.75
N ILE A 64 -8.77 7.74 -16.98
CA ILE A 64 -10.21 7.73 -17.28
C ILE A 64 -10.64 6.33 -17.70
N PHE A 65 -11.63 5.80 -16.99
CA PHE A 65 -12.27 4.51 -17.22
C PHE A 65 -13.72 4.74 -17.62
N TYR A 66 -14.08 4.30 -18.82
CA TYR A 66 -15.45 4.35 -19.30
C TYR A 66 -16.14 3.01 -19.06
N VAL A 67 -17.28 3.01 -18.39
CA VAL A 67 -18.01 1.78 -18.07
C VAL A 67 -19.22 1.64 -19.00
N LYS A 68 -19.22 0.57 -19.80
CA LYS A 68 -20.23 0.30 -20.83
C LYS A 68 -21.03 -0.95 -20.49
N TRP A 69 -22.33 -0.90 -20.72
CA TRP A 69 -23.17 -2.11 -20.71
C TRP A 69 -22.98 -2.94 -21.99
N GLY A 70 -22.78 -4.25 -21.86
CA GLY A 70 -22.75 -5.18 -22.99
C GLY A 70 -23.37 -6.52 -22.64
N ASP A 71 -24.28 -7.03 -23.48
CA ASP A 71 -25.10 -8.20 -23.16
C ASP A 71 -24.34 -9.54 -23.16
N SER A 72 -23.14 -9.60 -23.77
CA SER A 72 -22.35 -10.83 -23.91
C SER A 72 -20.86 -10.54 -23.66
N VAL A 73 -20.46 -10.49 -22.39
CA VAL A 73 -19.06 -10.24 -22.01
C VAL A 73 -18.57 -11.34 -21.08
N ASP A 74 -17.43 -11.92 -21.41
CA ASP A 74 -16.66 -12.77 -20.50
C ASP A 74 -15.89 -11.85 -19.54
N THR A 75 -16.18 -11.92 -18.24
CA THR A 75 -15.87 -10.88 -17.24
C THR A 75 -14.36 -10.54 -17.15
N LYS A 76 -13.49 -11.42 -17.64
CA LYS A 76 -12.03 -11.26 -17.62
C LYS A 76 -11.41 -10.58 -18.86
N SER A 77 -12.07 -10.58 -20.02
CA SER A 77 -11.52 -9.97 -21.26
C SER A 77 -11.89 -8.50 -21.42
N SER A 78 -12.82 -8.00 -20.60
CA SER A 78 -13.40 -6.66 -20.67
C SER A 78 -12.40 -5.51 -20.44
N PHE A 79 -11.36 -5.72 -19.64
CA PHE A 79 -10.43 -4.65 -19.23
C PHE A 79 -9.45 -4.20 -20.32
N GLN A 80 -9.41 -4.87 -21.47
CA GLN A 80 -8.47 -4.59 -22.56
C GLN A 80 -9.06 -3.72 -23.68
N ASP A 81 -10.34 -3.36 -23.59
CA ASP A 81 -10.96 -2.53 -24.62
C ASP A 81 -10.50 -1.07 -24.47
N GLU A 82 -10.00 -0.50 -25.57
CA GLU A 82 -9.75 0.93 -25.70
C GLU A 82 -10.87 1.56 -26.53
N HIS A 83 -11.35 2.72 -26.09
CA HIS A 83 -12.31 3.50 -26.84
C HIS A 83 -11.69 4.80 -27.35
N VAL A 84 -11.89 5.04 -28.65
CA VAL A 84 -11.32 6.14 -29.40
C VAL A 84 -12.34 7.27 -29.53
N ILE A 85 -12.06 8.41 -28.90
CA ILE A 85 -12.84 9.63 -29.01
C ILE A 85 -12.19 10.51 -30.08
N PHE A 86 -12.94 10.79 -31.14
CA PHE A 86 -12.55 11.75 -32.16
C PHE A 86 -12.99 13.15 -31.73
N SER A 87 -12.01 14.02 -31.52
CA SER A 87 -12.21 15.45 -31.37
C SER A 87 -11.83 16.19 -32.65
N THR A 88 -12.16 17.47 -32.71
CA THR A 88 -11.87 18.37 -33.83
C THR A 88 -10.35 18.64 -33.91
N GLY A 89 -9.58 17.67 -34.38
CA GLY A 89 -8.12 17.76 -34.59
C GLY A 89 -7.28 16.80 -33.76
N SER A 90 -7.84 16.14 -32.74
CA SER A 90 -7.12 15.22 -31.84
C SER A 90 -7.90 13.92 -31.62
N GLN A 91 -7.19 12.81 -31.50
CA GLN A 91 -7.76 11.50 -31.20
C GLN A 91 -7.34 11.08 -29.79
N PHE A 92 -8.33 10.93 -28.90
CA PHE A 92 -8.09 10.50 -27.53
C PHE A 92 -8.51 9.05 -27.33
N ARG A 93 -7.79 8.30 -26.50
CA ARG A 93 -8.10 6.90 -26.15
C ARG A 93 -8.27 6.76 -24.65
N VAL A 94 -9.36 6.13 -24.23
CA VAL A 94 -9.65 5.84 -22.82
C VAL A 94 -9.88 4.35 -22.64
N ARG A 95 -9.60 3.82 -21.45
CA ARG A 95 -9.92 2.41 -21.13
C ARG A 95 -11.43 2.25 -21.04
N ALA A 96 -11.95 1.19 -21.63
CA ALA A 96 -13.35 0.81 -21.57
C ALA A 96 -13.48 -0.48 -20.76
N ILE A 97 -14.41 -0.48 -19.82
CA ILE A 97 -14.82 -1.65 -19.04
C ILE A 97 -16.22 -2.00 -19.51
N VAL A 98 -16.35 -3.07 -20.28
CA VAL A 98 -17.64 -3.60 -20.72
C VAL A 98 -18.17 -4.60 -19.69
N THR A 99 -19.38 -4.40 -19.21
CA THR A 99 -19.98 -5.30 -18.21
C THR A 99 -21.44 -5.57 -18.48
N ASN A 100 -21.90 -6.76 -18.11
CA ASN A 100 -23.32 -7.15 -18.04
C ASN A 100 -23.84 -7.18 -16.60
N ASP A 101 -22.99 -6.87 -15.63
CA ASP A 101 -23.33 -6.82 -14.22
C ASP A 101 -22.49 -5.75 -13.51
N PHE A 102 -23.13 -4.82 -12.81
CA PHE A 102 -22.40 -3.79 -12.08
C PHE A 102 -21.99 -4.24 -10.67
N ASP A 103 -22.55 -5.34 -10.15
CA ASP A 103 -22.36 -5.77 -8.76
C ASP A 103 -20.87 -6.07 -8.47
N TRP A 104 -20.20 -6.78 -9.37
CA TRP A 104 -18.77 -7.06 -9.22
C TRP A 104 -17.93 -5.78 -9.29
N LEU A 105 -18.27 -4.85 -10.19
CA LEU A 105 -17.50 -3.62 -10.37
C LEU A 105 -17.65 -2.71 -9.14
N PHE A 106 -18.86 -2.58 -8.60
CA PHE A 106 -19.08 -1.82 -7.37
C PHE A 106 -18.47 -2.50 -6.15
N SER A 107 -18.47 -3.83 -6.10
CA SER A 107 -17.80 -4.59 -5.04
C SER A 107 -16.28 -4.36 -5.05
N GLU A 108 -15.64 -4.37 -6.22
CA GLU A 108 -14.21 -4.09 -6.36
C GLU A 108 -13.87 -2.63 -6.03
N LEU A 109 -14.67 -1.67 -6.50
CA LEU A 109 -14.52 -0.26 -6.15
C LEU A 109 -14.71 -0.04 -4.64
N GLY A 110 -15.64 -0.76 -4.01
CA GLY A 110 -15.84 -0.74 -2.56
C GLY A 110 -14.68 -1.38 -1.77
N ALA A 111 -14.10 -2.46 -2.28
CA ALA A 111 -12.94 -3.11 -1.66
C ALA A 111 -11.68 -2.24 -1.73
N SER A 112 -11.50 -1.46 -2.80
CA SER A 112 -10.36 -0.54 -2.95
C SER A 112 -10.34 0.64 -1.95
N GLN A 113 -11.46 0.92 -1.26
CA GLN A 113 -11.50 1.82 -0.11
C GLN A 113 -10.84 1.25 1.16
N GLU A 114 -10.42 -0.03 1.16
CA GLU A 114 -9.68 -0.63 2.28
C GLU A 114 -8.21 -0.19 2.38
N LEU A 115 -7.76 0.81 1.62
CA LEU A 115 -6.68 1.69 2.09
C LEU A 115 -7.21 2.56 3.24
N LYS A 116 -7.54 1.90 4.35
CA LYS A 116 -7.92 2.50 5.63
C LYS A 116 -6.90 3.55 6.04
N SER A 117 -7.38 4.80 6.07
CA SER A 117 -6.99 5.89 6.95
C SER A 117 -5.50 6.27 7.00
N ILE A 118 -4.92 6.74 5.89
CA ILE A 118 -3.83 7.71 6.06
C ILE A 118 -4.49 9.03 6.48
N ASN A 119 -4.31 9.40 7.75
CA ASN A 119 -4.84 10.65 8.28
C ASN A 119 -4.18 11.82 7.54
N THR A 120 -4.93 12.46 6.63
CA THR A 120 -4.43 13.57 5.81
C THR A 120 -3.92 14.75 6.64
N LYS A 121 -4.39 14.90 7.90
CA LYS A 121 -3.86 15.89 8.85
C LYS A 121 -2.42 15.55 9.25
N LEU A 122 -2.10 14.27 9.45
CA LEU A 122 -0.73 13.83 9.76
C LEU A 122 0.19 14.04 8.57
N VAL A 123 -0.24 13.70 7.36
CA VAL A 123 0.56 13.92 6.14
C VAL A 123 0.86 15.40 5.92
N ARG A 124 -0.16 16.27 6.05
CA ARG A 124 0.04 17.72 5.96
C ARG A 124 0.93 18.26 7.08
N SER A 125 0.79 17.74 8.30
CA SER A 125 1.65 18.11 9.42
C SER A 125 3.10 17.71 9.19
N LEU A 126 3.34 16.54 8.59
CA LEU A 126 4.67 16.07 8.24
C LEU A 126 5.30 16.97 7.16
N ALA A 127 4.57 17.24 6.07
CA ALA A 127 5.03 18.13 5.01
C ALA A 127 5.37 19.54 5.53
N ALA A 128 4.51 20.12 6.37
CA ALA A 128 4.76 21.41 6.99
C ALA A 128 6.00 21.40 7.90
N ARG A 129 6.24 20.31 8.63
CA ARG A 129 7.42 20.16 9.48
C ARG A 129 8.70 20.03 8.67
N THR A 130 8.70 19.23 7.60
CA THR A 130 9.83 19.10 6.68
C THR A 130 10.16 20.44 6.01
N TYR A 131 9.15 21.20 5.59
CA TYR A 131 9.35 22.53 5.02
C TYR A 131 10.00 23.49 6.02
N LYS A 132 9.54 23.48 7.28
CA LYS A 132 10.13 24.30 8.36
C LYS A 132 11.57 23.87 8.67
N LEU A 133 11.83 22.56 8.67
CA LEU A 133 13.16 22.00 8.87
C LEU A 133 14.15 22.56 7.85
N ILE A 134 13.80 22.47 6.55
CA ILE A 134 14.63 22.91 5.43
C ILE A 134 14.80 24.43 5.44
N ARG A 135 13.71 25.18 5.65
CA ARG A 135 13.71 26.64 5.48
C ARG A 135 14.28 27.41 6.68
N SER A 136 14.12 26.91 7.90
CA SER A 136 14.50 27.66 9.10
C SER A 136 15.38 26.90 10.08
N ASP A 137 15.09 25.64 10.37
CA ASP A 137 15.70 25.00 11.55
C ASP A 137 17.13 24.49 11.25
N ILE A 138 17.41 24.04 10.02
CA ILE A 138 18.76 23.69 9.55
C ILE A 138 19.63 24.95 9.35
N PRO A 139 19.19 26.00 8.62
CA PRO A 139 20.02 27.19 8.40
C PRO A 139 20.33 27.99 9.67
N ARG A 140 19.46 27.91 10.69
CA ARG A 140 19.67 28.58 11.98
C ARG A 140 20.52 27.77 12.97
N GLY A 141 20.93 26.55 12.61
CA GLY A 141 21.76 25.69 13.46
C GLY A 141 21.05 25.19 14.72
N SER A 142 19.72 25.22 14.76
CA SER A 142 18.95 24.72 15.91
C SER A 142 18.81 23.19 15.94
N ILE A 143 19.26 22.53 14.87
CA ILE A 143 19.22 21.07 14.68
C ILE A 143 20.51 20.67 13.96
N GLU A 144 21.19 19.65 14.47
CA GLU A 144 22.37 19.06 13.84
C GLU A 144 21.95 18.00 12.82
N VAL A 145 22.40 18.16 11.57
CA VAL A 145 22.07 17.23 10.48
C VAL A 145 23.07 16.09 10.51
N ASN A 146 22.59 14.86 10.73
CA ASN A 146 23.41 13.66 10.63
C ASN A 146 23.47 13.20 9.17
N TYR A 147 24.51 13.63 8.46
CA TYR A 147 24.71 13.33 7.04
C TYR A 147 24.96 11.83 6.80
N ASP A 148 25.64 11.13 7.69
CA ASP A 148 25.88 9.68 7.59
C ASP A 148 24.56 8.87 7.59
N ALA A 149 23.53 9.37 8.26
CA ALA A 149 22.21 8.76 8.24
C ALA A 149 21.46 9.04 6.93
N LEU A 150 21.67 10.21 6.30
CA LEU A 150 21.04 10.55 5.02
C LEU A 150 21.67 9.80 3.85
N GLU A 151 22.99 9.65 3.82
CA GLU A 151 23.69 8.87 2.78
C GLU A 151 23.21 7.41 2.75
N ARG A 152 23.10 6.77 3.91
CA ARG A 152 22.60 5.39 4.04
C ARG A 152 21.19 5.17 3.47
N VAL A 153 20.38 6.23 3.41
CA VAL A 153 18.99 6.19 2.95
C VAL A 153 18.89 6.44 1.47
N VAL A 154 19.79 7.27 0.95
CA VAL A 154 19.96 7.46 -0.50
C VAL A 154 20.46 6.15 -1.13
N ASP A 155 21.33 5.42 -0.43
CA ASP A 155 21.91 4.18 -0.93
C ASP A 155 21.02 2.93 -0.73
N ASN A 156 19.97 3.02 0.07
CA ASN A 156 19.11 1.87 0.40
C ASN A 156 17.63 2.27 0.51
N GLU A 157 16.85 1.95 -0.52
CA GLU A 157 15.41 2.25 -0.60
C GLU A 157 14.59 1.64 0.56
N ASP A 158 15.08 0.58 1.23
CA ASP A 158 14.42 -0.06 2.37
C ASP A 158 14.58 0.72 3.70
N GLU A 159 15.51 1.67 3.78
CA GLU A 159 15.75 2.49 4.97
C GLU A 159 14.80 3.71 5.03
N LEU A 160 14.34 4.21 3.88
CA LEU A 160 13.46 5.38 3.78
C LEU A 160 12.11 5.19 4.51
N PRO A 161 11.40 4.05 4.35
CA PRO A 161 10.18 3.78 5.12
C PRO A 161 10.40 3.85 6.64
N ARG A 162 11.54 3.35 7.14
CA ARG A 162 11.87 3.36 8.58
C ARG A 162 12.04 4.77 9.12
N LEU A 163 12.72 5.66 8.38
CA LEU A 163 12.90 7.06 8.76
C LEU A 163 11.61 7.88 8.71
N LEU A 164 10.71 7.56 7.77
CA LEU A 164 9.40 8.18 7.66
C LEU A 164 8.41 7.67 8.73
N GLY A 165 8.82 6.72 9.58
CA GLY A 165 7.95 6.07 10.56
C GLY A 165 6.92 5.14 9.92
N ILE A 166 7.09 4.82 8.63
CA ILE A 166 6.30 3.84 7.89
C ILE A 166 6.94 2.48 8.13
N VAL A 167 6.57 1.86 9.24
CA VAL A 167 6.97 0.49 9.53
C VAL A 167 6.03 -0.42 8.73
N GLN A 168 6.56 -1.14 7.72
CA GLN A 168 5.85 -2.31 7.16
C GLN A 168 5.32 -3.12 8.34
N ALA A 169 4.08 -3.58 8.28
CA ALA A 169 3.40 -4.26 9.38
C ALA A 169 4.05 -5.61 9.73
N ASN A 170 5.29 -5.62 10.21
CA ASN A 170 5.95 -6.73 10.86
C ASN A 170 5.42 -6.78 12.30
N ASN A 171 4.16 -7.19 12.43
CA ASN A 171 3.66 -7.64 13.71
C ASN A 171 4.59 -8.76 14.18
N THR A 172 5.00 -8.74 15.45
CA THR A 172 5.87 -9.78 16.02
C THR A 172 5.24 -11.17 15.90
N ASN A 173 3.92 -11.27 15.72
CA ASN A 173 3.23 -12.52 15.39
C ASN A 173 3.51 -13.05 13.97
N LEU A 174 4.01 -12.23 13.03
CA LEU A 174 4.42 -12.70 11.70
C LEU A 174 5.82 -13.32 11.74
N THR A 175 6.78 -12.65 12.39
CA THR A 175 8.16 -13.14 12.48
C THR A 175 8.32 -14.23 13.55
N HIS A 176 7.60 -14.09 14.67
CA HIS A 176 7.64 -14.99 15.82
C HIS A 176 6.22 -15.44 16.21
N PRO A 177 5.53 -16.23 15.38
CA PRO A 177 4.13 -16.58 15.61
C PRO A 177 3.90 -17.44 16.86
N LEU A 178 4.92 -18.17 17.32
CA LEU A 178 4.73 -19.29 18.23
C LEU A 178 5.02 -18.94 19.68
N THR A 179 4.29 -19.59 20.59
CA THR A 179 4.64 -19.69 22.00
C THR A 179 5.56 -20.89 22.25
N LEU A 180 6.28 -20.91 23.37
CA LEU A 180 7.16 -22.04 23.71
C LEU A 180 6.38 -23.37 23.83
N THR A 181 5.13 -23.31 24.29
CA THR A 181 4.23 -24.47 24.34
C THR A 181 3.95 -25.03 22.95
N GLN A 182 3.67 -24.16 21.96
CA GLN A 182 3.45 -24.58 20.58
C GLN A 182 4.72 -25.13 19.92
N VAL A 183 5.88 -24.55 20.22
CA VAL A 183 7.18 -25.10 19.78
C VAL A 183 7.36 -26.51 20.34
N GLY A 184 7.14 -26.71 21.63
CA GLY A 184 7.23 -28.03 22.27
C GLY A 184 6.25 -29.05 21.69
N GLN A 185 5.02 -28.64 21.38
CA GLN A 185 4.03 -29.49 20.70
C GLN A 185 4.48 -29.91 19.30
N ARG A 186 5.05 -28.99 18.52
CA ARG A 186 5.59 -29.28 17.17
C ARG A 186 6.85 -30.14 17.16
N LEU A 187 7.51 -30.27 18.31
CA LEU A 187 8.64 -31.18 18.56
C LEU A 187 8.19 -32.53 19.15
N GLY A 188 6.89 -32.81 19.21
CA GLY A 188 6.34 -34.08 19.72
C GLY A 188 6.10 -34.13 21.23
N GLY A 189 6.27 -33.01 21.94
CA GLY A 189 5.95 -32.88 23.37
C GLY A 189 4.48 -32.56 23.65
N LYS A 190 4.03 -32.73 24.89
CA LYS A 190 2.68 -32.30 25.34
C LYS A 190 2.61 -30.82 25.75
N GLY A 191 3.75 -30.15 25.87
CA GLY A 191 3.85 -28.76 26.32
C GLY A 191 5.26 -28.21 26.15
N TRP A 192 5.62 -27.17 26.92
CA TRP A 192 6.86 -26.40 26.74
C TRP A 192 8.15 -27.13 27.16
N HIS A 193 8.05 -28.18 27.99
CA HIS A 193 9.20 -28.84 28.63
C HIS A 193 10.24 -29.40 27.64
N VAL A 194 9.81 -30.00 26.53
CA VAL A 194 10.70 -30.57 25.50
C VAL A 194 11.55 -29.48 24.87
N ALA A 195 10.92 -28.40 24.40
CA ALA A 195 11.60 -27.25 23.85
C ALA A 195 12.53 -26.58 24.89
N GLY A 196 12.08 -26.49 26.15
CA GLY A 196 12.88 -25.97 27.26
C GLY A 196 14.19 -26.73 27.45
N LYS A 197 14.12 -28.07 27.51
CA LYS A 197 15.29 -28.94 27.69
C LYS A 197 16.30 -28.80 26.55
N LEU A 198 15.83 -28.72 25.31
CA LEU A 198 16.71 -28.57 24.13
C LEU A 198 17.40 -27.19 24.11
N LEU A 199 16.68 -26.13 24.50
CA LEU A 199 17.28 -24.80 24.64
C LEU A 199 18.32 -24.75 25.77
N ASP A 200 18.09 -25.46 26.87
CA ASP A 200 19.06 -25.53 27.97
C ASP A 200 20.30 -26.35 27.55
N ARG A 201 20.10 -27.41 26.74
CA ARG A 201 21.19 -28.17 26.12
C ARG A 201 22.05 -27.29 25.20
N ILE A 202 21.44 -26.46 24.36
CA ILE A 202 22.16 -25.48 23.53
C ILE A 202 23.03 -24.55 24.40
N LYS A 203 22.47 -24.05 25.49
CA LYS A 203 23.19 -23.17 26.43
C LYS A 203 24.39 -23.88 27.07
N SER A 204 24.25 -25.15 27.43
CA SER A 204 25.35 -25.96 27.98
C SER A 204 26.41 -26.32 26.94
N GLU A 205 26.03 -26.64 25.70
CA GLU A 205 26.95 -27.08 24.65
C GLU A 205 27.72 -25.93 23.98
N LYS A 206 27.05 -24.79 23.72
CA LYS A 206 27.62 -23.67 22.97
C LYS A 206 27.87 -22.42 23.82
N GLY A 207 27.45 -22.42 25.09
CA GLY A 207 27.53 -21.23 25.95
C GLY A 207 26.60 -20.09 25.54
N ILE A 208 25.74 -20.31 24.54
CA ILE A 208 24.85 -19.30 23.95
C ILE A 208 23.44 -19.47 24.50
N ASP A 209 22.91 -18.42 25.13
CA ASP A 209 21.54 -18.40 25.61
C ASP A 209 20.66 -17.56 24.67
N ILE A 210 19.93 -18.28 23.79
CA ILE A 210 19.02 -17.70 22.79
C ILE A 210 17.93 -16.82 23.44
N ARG A 211 17.63 -17.02 24.74
CA ARG A 211 16.58 -16.27 25.44
C ARG A 211 17.02 -14.91 25.96
N ARG A 212 18.32 -14.57 25.87
CA ARG A 212 18.88 -13.31 26.44
C ARG A 212 18.65 -12.09 25.57
N SER A 213 18.54 -12.26 24.26
CA SER A 213 18.31 -11.17 23.30
C SER A 213 17.09 -11.45 22.44
N ASP A 214 16.60 -10.40 21.80
CA ASP A 214 15.72 -10.55 20.64
C ASP A 214 16.60 -10.85 19.43
N ASN A 215 16.34 -11.98 18.78
CA ASN A 215 17.14 -12.53 17.68
C ASN A 215 16.22 -13.26 16.69
N ARG A 216 16.79 -13.88 15.65
CA ARG A 216 16.03 -14.63 14.63
C ARG A 216 15.12 -15.73 15.19
N TYR A 217 15.44 -16.29 16.37
CA TYR A 217 14.71 -17.41 16.95
C TYR A 217 13.70 -16.96 18.02
N HIS A 218 14.05 -15.96 18.81
CA HIS A 218 13.34 -15.58 20.02
C HIS A 218 13.17 -14.08 20.09
N CYS A 219 11.99 -13.64 20.52
CA CYS A 219 11.78 -12.26 20.96
C CYS A 219 10.93 -12.18 22.23
N LYS A 220 11.20 -11.16 23.05
CA LYS A 220 10.51 -10.88 24.30
C LYS A 220 9.59 -9.68 24.14
N ILE A 221 8.29 -9.90 24.29
CA ILE A 221 7.27 -8.86 24.09
C ILE A 221 6.70 -8.47 25.46
N LYS A 222 6.76 -7.18 25.78
CA LYS A 222 6.12 -6.64 26.98
C LYS A 222 4.61 -6.60 26.80
N ILE A 223 3.86 -7.21 27.72
CA ILE A 223 2.40 -7.16 27.79
C ILE A 223 2.02 -6.37 29.05
N GLY A 224 1.48 -5.16 28.87
CA GLY A 224 1.06 -4.31 29.98
C GLY A 224 2.23 -3.73 30.80
N ARG A 225 1.97 -3.40 32.07
CA ARG A 225 2.94 -2.67 32.91
C ARG A 225 4.15 -3.52 33.34
N SER A 226 3.94 -4.80 33.63
CA SER A 226 4.96 -5.68 34.24
C SER A 226 4.98 -7.12 33.70
N ALA A 227 4.08 -7.49 32.79
CA ALA A 227 4.07 -8.82 32.20
C ALA A 227 4.87 -8.83 30.89
N GLU A 228 5.48 -9.97 30.59
CA GLU A 228 6.27 -10.19 29.39
C GLU A 228 5.96 -11.58 28.86
N THR A 229 5.79 -11.71 27.55
CA THR A 229 5.66 -12.99 26.87
C THR A 229 6.84 -13.24 25.96
N ARG A 230 7.18 -14.50 25.75
CA ARG A 230 8.22 -14.90 24.79
C ARG A 230 7.57 -15.51 23.57
N LYS A 231 8.02 -15.07 22.41
CA LYS A 231 7.57 -15.55 21.11
C LYS A 231 8.75 -16.14 20.34
N TRP A 232 8.44 -17.11 19.50
CA TRP A 232 9.41 -17.95 18.80
C TRP A 232 9.10 -18.02 17.32
N SER A 233 10.15 -18.03 16.49
CA SER A 233 10.02 -18.15 15.04
C SER A 233 9.87 -19.61 14.61
N SER A 234 9.50 -19.82 13.35
CA SER A 234 9.53 -21.16 12.74
C SER A 234 10.93 -21.76 12.75
N SER A 235 11.96 -20.95 12.51
CA SER A 235 13.37 -21.37 12.52
C SER A 235 13.82 -21.94 13.87
N THR A 236 13.15 -21.61 14.98
CA THR A 236 13.40 -22.26 16.28
C THR A 236 13.12 -23.75 16.21
N ILE A 237 12.05 -24.18 15.52
CA ILE A 237 11.69 -25.59 15.43
C ILE A 237 12.78 -26.35 14.68
N ASP A 238 13.26 -25.79 13.57
CA ASP A 238 14.30 -26.42 12.75
C ASP A 238 15.61 -26.56 13.53
N LEU A 239 16.00 -25.51 14.27
CA LEU A 239 17.16 -25.56 15.17
C LEU A 239 17.01 -26.62 16.25
N LEU A 240 15.86 -26.66 16.94
CA LEU A 240 15.64 -27.60 18.03
C LEU A 240 15.51 -29.05 17.52
N ARG A 241 14.99 -29.27 16.32
CA ARG A 241 15.01 -30.59 15.68
C ARG A 241 16.43 -31.06 15.43
N LYS A 242 17.30 -30.20 14.88
CA LYS A 242 18.72 -30.53 14.67
C LYS A 242 19.42 -30.94 15.96
N VAL A 243 19.16 -30.18 17.03
CA VAL A 243 19.70 -30.46 18.38
C VAL A 243 19.18 -31.79 18.94
N ASP A 244 17.91 -32.11 18.70
CA ASP A 244 17.29 -33.36 19.15
C ASP A 244 17.84 -34.57 18.38
N SER A 245 18.03 -34.44 17.06
CA SER A 245 18.66 -35.45 16.19
C SER A 245 20.17 -35.58 16.38
N GLY A 246 20.81 -34.68 17.13
CA GLY A 246 22.27 -34.66 17.31
C GLY A 246 23.06 -34.22 16.08
N GLU A 247 22.41 -33.55 15.13
CA GLU A 247 23.05 -32.99 13.95
C GLU A 247 23.93 -31.79 14.31
N GLU A 248 24.93 -31.48 13.47
CA GLU A 248 25.72 -30.28 13.64
C GLU A 248 24.87 -29.03 13.35
N TYR A 249 24.87 -28.08 14.29
CA TYR A 249 24.11 -26.85 14.17
C TYR A 249 24.96 -25.63 14.53
N THR A 250 24.73 -24.54 13.79
CA THR A 250 25.34 -23.22 14.03
C THR A 250 24.25 -22.24 14.44
N ILE A 251 24.51 -21.45 15.48
CA ILE A 251 23.58 -20.43 15.97
C ILE A 251 24.00 -19.09 15.36
N GLN A 252 23.09 -18.47 14.62
CA GLN A 252 23.20 -17.10 14.13
C GLN A 252 22.26 -16.23 14.98
N LEU A 253 22.83 -15.43 15.88
CA LEU A 253 22.08 -14.49 16.73
C LEU A 253 21.82 -13.19 15.99
#